data_AF-A0A379EEU6-F1
#
_entry.id   AF-A0A379EEU6-F1
#
_cell.length_a   1.000
_cell.length_b   1.000
_cell.length_c   1.000
_cell.angle_alpha   90.00
_cell.angle_beta   90.00
_cell.angle_gamma   90.00
#
_symmetry.space_group_name_H-M   'P 1'
#
loop_
_entity.id
_entity.type
_entity.pdbx_description
1 polymer ?
#
loop_
_entity_poly.entity_id
_entity_poly.type
_entity_poly.pdbx_seq_one_letter_code
_entity_poly.pdbx_strand_id
1 'polypeptide(L)'
;MDIYYHSDRFRQLLRRYEALQHGDIGELPDPEELTDVAEYYHTVGEDGKAMEAADYAVRMYPTATAPVAFKSRMALLTDDNPQLAGEIAETIVDKSDLDYLYLKAEIMVAGGDAAAADRFLQAHYDETVDPDDLEDYILDVAALFSDYEETDYAEKWLKRSTMTDDRDYKELHAHILRNHGRYEESEAILNDLLDTDPYSGPYWNQLAQNQFLRDDIQDSITSSEYSIAINPDDEEAVLNKANGLFTLGNYEESLKFYERYKQLCPHQDTSIIDVTIGHIRLMQGQAVEAQRCYRQALSESKNKPLTLVHIGISAFDNGYVEYAYRIFINLLPETDDEWDIGFAYLARCCYELKKEKEYKLFLRKAVERNPEECVEVLSDLFPEGTSPQDYLTAGFRGQDE
;
A
#
# COMPACT_ATOMS: atom_id res chain seq x y z
N MET A 1 4.08 -13.48 3.74
CA MET A 1 3.27 -14.69 3.39
C MET A 1 2.72 -15.32 4.69
N ASP A 2 1.41 -15.59 4.77
CA ASP A 2 0.75 -16.07 6.00
C ASP A 2 1.35 -17.40 6.48
N ILE A 3 1.71 -17.45 7.77
CA ILE A 3 2.26 -18.62 8.47
C ILE A 3 1.30 -19.82 8.36
N TYR A 4 -0.01 -19.57 8.27
CA TYR A 4 -1.03 -20.61 8.12
C TYR A 4 -0.80 -21.51 6.89
N TYR A 5 -0.49 -20.93 5.72
CA TYR A 5 -0.29 -21.68 4.48
C TYR A 5 0.96 -22.56 4.49
N HIS A 6 1.86 -22.35 5.46
CA HIS A 6 3.01 -23.22 5.70
C HIS A 6 2.75 -24.31 6.73
N SER A 7 1.60 -24.29 7.41
CA SER A 7 1.24 -25.29 8.41
C SER A 7 1.06 -26.68 7.79
N ASP A 8 1.38 -27.71 8.57
CA ASP A 8 1.15 -29.10 8.15
C ASP A 8 -0.35 -29.40 7.95
N ARG A 9 -1.23 -28.68 8.65
CA ARG A 9 -2.69 -28.77 8.49
C ARG A 9 -3.08 -28.31 7.08
N PHE A 10 -2.69 -27.11 6.69
CA PHE A 10 -3.03 -26.57 5.37
C PHE A 10 -2.41 -27.42 4.24
N ARG A 11 -1.16 -27.87 4.39
CA ARG A 11 -0.53 -28.76 3.39
C ARG A 11 -1.27 -30.08 3.19
N GLN A 12 -1.86 -30.63 4.26
CA GLN A 12 -2.70 -31.84 4.15
C GLN A 12 -4.02 -31.54 3.44
N LEU A 13 -4.64 -30.41 3.76
CA LEU A 13 -5.84 -29.92 3.08
C LEU A 13 -5.60 -29.73 1.57
N LEU A 14 -4.54 -29.03 1.19
CA LEU A 14 -4.17 -28.80 -0.20
C LEU A 14 -3.98 -30.11 -0.98
N ARG A 15 -3.23 -31.07 -0.42
CA ARG A 15 -3.04 -32.39 -1.04
C ARG A 15 -4.35 -33.16 -1.20
N ARG A 16 -5.25 -33.05 -0.22
CA ARG A 16 -6.57 -33.69 -0.27
C ARG A 16 -7.41 -33.08 -1.39
N TYR A 17 -7.44 -31.76 -1.51
CA TYR A 17 -8.09 -31.07 -2.62
C TYR A 17 -7.51 -31.49 -3.98
N GLU A 18 -6.19 -31.48 -4.13
CA GLU A 18 -5.54 -31.87 -5.39
C GLU A 18 -5.84 -33.33 -5.78
N ALA A 19 -5.88 -34.26 -4.81
CA ALA A 19 -6.26 -35.65 -5.06
C ALA A 19 -7.72 -35.77 -5.55
N LEU A 20 -8.65 -35.01 -4.98
CA LEU A 20 -10.05 -34.98 -5.41
C LEU A 20 -10.20 -34.55 -6.88
N GLN A 21 -9.37 -33.61 -7.35
CA GLN A 21 -9.36 -33.20 -8.76
C GLN A 21 -8.94 -34.33 -9.72
N HIS A 22 -8.21 -35.33 -9.22
CA HIS A 22 -7.78 -36.51 -9.99
C HIS A 22 -8.76 -37.69 -9.89
N GLY A 23 -9.95 -37.48 -9.29
CA GLY A 23 -11.00 -38.49 -9.17
C GLY A 23 -10.80 -39.47 -8.01
N ASP A 24 -9.93 -39.15 -7.06
CA ASP A 24 -9.75 -39.95 -5.85
C ASP A 24 -10.97 -39.79 -4.92
N ILE A 25 -11.34 -40.88 -4.23
CA ILE A 25 -12.51 -40.89 -3.34
C ILE A 25 -12.01 -40.65 -1.92
N GLY A 26 -11.95 -39.38 -1.52
CA GLY A 26 -11.59 -38.92 -0.18
C GLY A 26 -12.75 -38.21 0.54
N GLU A 27 -12.49 -37.80 1.79
CA GLU A 27 -13.39 -36.88 2.50
C GLU A 27 -13.38 -35.51 1.81
N LEU A 28 -14.58 -34.97 1.56
CA LEU A 28 -14.76 -33.67 0.91
C LEU A 28 -14.46 -32.56 1.94
N PRO A 29 -13.50 -31.65 1.66
CA PRO A 29 -13.29 -30.48 2.50
C PRO A 29 -14.55 -29.62 2.57
N ASP A 30 -14.77 -28.97 3.70
CA ASP A 30 -15.91 -28.08 3.89
C ASP A 30 -15.76 -26.77 3.06
N PRO A 31 -16.79 -25.90 2.98
CA PRO A 31 -16.70 -24.73 2.09
C PRO A 31 -15.64 -23.71 2.53
N GLU A 32 -15.34 -23.59 3.81
CA GLU A 32 -14.26 -22.72 4.31
C GLU A 32 -12.90 -23.28 3.89
N GLU A 33 -12.67 -24.57 4.13
CA GLU A 33 -11.44 -25.25 3.75
C GLU A 33 -11.19 -25.19 2.22
N LEU A 34 -12.23 -25.23 1.39
CA LEU A 34 -12.06 -25.04 -0.06
C LEU A 34 -11.78 -23.58 -0.44
N THR A 35 -12.29 -22.63 0.35
CA THR A 35 -12.02 -21.19 0.18
C THR A 35 -10.57 -20.88 0.56
N ASP A 36 -10.06 -21.42 1.67
CA ASP A 36 -8.63 -21.35 2.05
C ASP A 36 -7.71 -21.83 0.91
N VAL A 37 -8.10 -22.89 0.20
CA VAL A 37 -7.33 -23.40 -0.94
C VAL A 37 -7.34 -22.41 -2.11
N ALA A 38 -8.48 -21.76 -2.36
CA ALA A 38 -8.58 -20.72 -3.38
C ALA A 38 -7.70 -19.50 -3.04
N GLU A 39 -7.76 -19.04 -1.79
CA GLU A 39 -6.95 -17.93 -1.28
C GLU A 39 -5.45 -18.22 -1.33
N TYR A 40 -5.05 -19.46 -1.00
CA TYR A 40 -3.67 -19.89 -1.16
C TYR A 40 -3.19 -19.79 -2.60
N TYR A 41 -3.98 -20.27 -3.56
CA TYR A 41 -3.61 -20.20 -4.97
C TYR A 41 -3.48 -18.75 -5.44
N HIS A 42 -4.36 -17.86 -5.00
CA HIS A 42 -4.24 -16.43 -5.27
C HIS A 42 -2.95 -15.85 -4.65
N THR A 43 -2.66 -16.20 -3.40
CA THR A 43 -1.46 -15.74 -2.68
C THR A 43 -0.16 -16.12 -3.39
N VAL A 44 -0.12 -17.28 -4.07
CA VAL A 44 1.06 -17.72 -4.85
C VAL A 44 1.03 -17.27 -6.32
N GLY A 45 0.06 -16.44 -6.71
CA GLY A 45 -0.07 -15.86 -8.06
C GLY A 45 -0.66 -16.81 -9.11
N GLU A 46 -1.36 -17.86 -8.68
CA GLU A 46 -2.00 -18.87 -9.52
C GLU A 46 -3.52 -18.62 -9.60
N ASP A 47 -3.91 -17.40 -10.00
CA ASP A 47 -5.32 -16.93 -9.98
C ASP A 47 -6.28 -17.84 -10.75
N GLY A 48 -5.81 -18.50 -11.82
CA GLY A 48 -6.60 -19.49 -12.55
C GLY A 48 -6.99 -20.69 -11.67
N LYS A 49 -6.05 -21.21 -10.87
CA LYS A 49 -6.33 -22.31 -9.93
C LYS A 49 -7.17 -21.84 -8.75
N ALA A 50 -6.98 -20.59 -8.31
CA ALA A 50 -7.81 -19.98 -7.28
C ALA A 50 -9.29 -19.99 -7.69
N MET A 51 -9.58 -19.51 -8.91
CA MET A 51 -10.94 -19.50 -9.45
C MET A 51 -11.50 -20.92 -9.69
N GLU A 52 -10.68 -21.87 -10.12
CA GLU A 52 -11.09 -23.28 -10.24
C GLU A 52 -11.50 -23.89 -8.89
N ALA A 53 -10.73 -23.60 -7.82
CA ALA A 53 -11.04 -24.06 -6.47
C ALA A 53 -12.33 -23.42 -5.93
N ALA A 54 -12.51 -22.12 -6.13
CA ALA A 54 -13.71 -21.42 -5.72
C ALA A 54 -14.95 -21.89 -6.50
N ASP A 55 -14.85 -22.10 -7.82
CA ASP A 55 -15.93 -22.66 -8.65
C ASP A 55 -16.29 -24.09 -8.23
N TYR A 56 -15.28 -24.88 -7.86
CA TYR A 56 -15.50 -26.20 -7.28
C TYR A 56 -16.28 -26.10 -5.96
N ALA A 57 -15.87 -25.21 -5.06
CA ALA A 57 -16.53 -24.98 -3.77
C ALA A 57 -17.99 -24.54 -3.92
N VAL A 58 -18.27 -23.55 -4.78
CA VAL A 58 -19.65 -23.09 -5.06
C VAL A 58 -20.51 -24.21 -5.64
N ARG A 59 -19.95 -25.07 -6.50
CA ARG A 59 -20.70 -26.20 -7.08
C ARG A 59 -21.05 -27.25 -6.02
N MET A 60 -20.14 -27.52 -5.08
CA MET A 60 -20.35 -28.48 -4.00
C MET A 60 -21.25 -27.94 -2.90
N TYR A 61 -21.16 -26.63 -2.63
CA TYR A 61 -21.86 -25.92 -1.56
C TYR A 61 -22.55 -24.64 -2.09
N PRO A 62 -23.64 -24.75 -2.87
CA PRO A 62 -24.26 -23.60 -3.55
C PRO A 62 -24.88 -22.54 -2.63
N THR A 63 -25.01 -22.84 -1.34
CA THR A 63 -25.57 -21.92 -0.34
C THR A 63 -24.51 -21.36 0.61
N ALA A 64 -23.24 -21.73 0.45
CA ALA A 64 -22.17 -21.23 1.30
C ALA A 64 -21.74 -19.83 0.87
N THR A 65 -21.60 -18.92 1.84
CA THR A 65 -21.22 -17.52 1.63
C THR A 65 -19.76 -17.39 1.19
N ALA A 66 -18.83 -17.99 1.93
CA ALA A 66 -17.38 -17.78 1.77
C ALA A 66 -16.85 -18.02 0.33
N PRO A 67 -17.19 -19.13 -0.37
CA PRO A 67 -16.70 -19.31 -1.74
C PRO A 67 -17.21 -18.28 -2.75
N VAL A 68 -18.44 -17.79 -2.55
CA VAL A 68 -19.03 -16.77 -3.42
C VAL A 68 -18.44 -15.40 -3.09
N ALA A 69 -18.22 -15.11 -1.79
CA ALA A 69 -17.57 -13.89 -1.33
C ALA A 69 -16.14 -13.78 -1.88
N PHE A 70 -15.36 -14.87 -1.82
CA PHE A 70 -14.03 -14.93 -2.43
C PHE A 70 -14.07 -14.59 -3.91
N LYS A 71 -14.98 -15.19 -4.70
CA LYS A 71 -15.12 -14.88 -6.13
C LYS A 71 -15.51 -13.43 -6.39
N SER A 72 -16.34 -12.85 -5.52
CA SER A 72 -16.73 -11.45 -5.61
C SER A 72 -15.51 -10.54 -5.36
N ARG A 73 -14.70 -10.83 -4.34
CA ARG A 73 -13.45 -10.09 -4.06
C ARG A 73 -12.43 -10.24 -5.19
N MET A 74 -12.33 -11.41 -5.81
CA MET A 74 -11.47 -11.60 -6.99
C MET A 74 -11.84 -10.63 -8.12
N ALA A 75 -13.13 -10.35 -8.36
CA ALA A 75 -13.54 -9.36 -9.36
C ALA A 75 -13.13 -7.91 -9.00
N LEU A 76 -12.95 -7.60 -7.72
CA LEU A 76 -12.35 -6.33 -7.28
C LEU A 76 -10.83 -6.35 -7.52
N LEU A 77 -10.15 -7.40 -7.06
CA LEU A 77 -8.69 -7.48 -7.03
C LEU A 77 -8.04 -7.64 -8.41
N THR A 78 -8.62 -8.43 -9.31
CA THR A 78 -8.01 -8.69 -10.64
C THR A 78 -8.61 -7.86 -11.75
N ASP A 79 -9.91 -7.57 -11.67
CA ASP A 79 -10.65 -6.96 -12.77
C ASP A 79 -10.98 -5.49 -12.54
N ASP A 80 -10.71 -4.96 -11.33
CA ASP A 80 -11.10 -3.61 -10.89
C ASP A 80 -12.57 -3.30 -11.24
N ASN A 81 -13.44 -4.27 -10.96
CA ASN A 81 -14.83 -4.26 -11.43
C ASN A 81 -15.83 -4.42 -10.27
N PRO A 82 -16.14 -3.32 -9.55
CA PRO A 82 -17.14 -3.31 -8.49
C PRO A 82 -18.53 -3.76 -8.95
N GLN A 83 -18.89 -3.55 -10.22
CA GLN A 83 -20.19 -3.97 -10.73
C GLN A 83 -20.29 -5.50 -10.84
N LEU A 84 -19.27 -6.15 -11.39
CA LEU A 84 -19.20 -7.60 -11.47
C LEU A 84 -19.13 -8.23 -10.07
N ALA A 85 -18.34 -7.65 -9.16
CA ALA A 85 -18.31 -8.07 -7.76
C ALA A 85 -19.72 -8.01 -7.15
N GLY A 86 -20.44 -6.90 -7.33
CA GLY A 86 -21.83 -6.77 -6.89
C GLY A 86 -22.78 -7.82 -7.47
N GLU A 87 -22.67 -8.12 -8.76
CA GLU A 87 -23.47 -9.17 -9.41
C GLU A 87 -23.21 -10.56 -8.81
N ILE A 88 -21.96 -10.88 -8.49
CA ILE A 88 -21.59 -12.14 -7.84
C ILE A 88 -22.09 -12.17 -6.39
N ALA A 89 -21.87 -11.10 -5.62
CA ALA A 89 -22.30 -10.99 -4.23
C ALA A 89 -23.82 -11.17 -4.09
N GLU A 90 -24.63 -10.65 -5.02
CA GLU A 90 -26.09 -10.83 -5.00
C GLU A 90 -26.56 -12.29 -5.22
N THR A 91 -25.66 -13.20 -5.59
CA THR A 91 -25.96 -14.65 -5.66
C THR A 91 -25.89 -15.34 -4.29
N ILE A 92 -25.31 -14.69 -3.28
CA ILE A 92 -25.31 -15.19 -1.90
C ILE A 92 -26.75 -15.27 -1.39
N VAL A 93 -27.10 -16.44 -0.85
CA VAL A 93 -28.46 -16.75 -0.41
C VAL A 93 -28.75 -16.13 0.96
N ASP A 94 -27.82 -16.28 1.91
CA ASP A 94 -27.95 -15.72 3.25
C ASP A 94 -27.49 -14.27 3.26
N LYS A 95 -28.45 -13.34 3.23
CA LYS A 95 -28.19 -11.89 3.25
C LYS A 95 -28.11 -11.32 4.67
N SER A 96 -28.31 -12.15 5.69
CA SER A 96 -28.12 -11.79 7.09
C SER A 96 -26.73 -12.14 7.61
N ASP A 97 -25.98 -12.95 6.86
CA ASP A 97 -24.58 -13.27 7.14
C ASP A 97 -23.71 -12.01 7.17
N LEU A 98 -22.87 -11.86 8.22
CA LEU A 98 -21.99 -10.71 8.38
C LEU A 98 -20.98 -10.61 7.23
N ASP A 99 -20.48 -11.73 6.71
CA ASP A 99 -19.56 -11.74 5.56
C ASP A 99 -20.19 -11.15 4.31
N TYR A 100 -21.50 -11.36 4.12
CA TYR A 100 -22.24 -10.72 3.03
C TYR A 100 -22.36 -9.21 3.25
N LEU A 101 -22.60 -8.77 4.48
CA LEU A 101 -22.70 -7.34 4.81
C LEU A 101 -21.36 -6.64 4.57
N TYR A 102 -20.26 -7.22 5.05
CA TYR A 102 -18.91 -6.69 4.86
C TYR A 102 -18.54 -6.66 3.39
N LEU A 103 -18.76 -7.75 2.65
CA LEU A 103 -18.52 -7.79 1.21
C LEU A 103 -19.30 -6.70 0.46
N LYS A 104 -20.57 -6.48 0.82
CA LYS A 104 -21.39 -5.45 0.16
C LYS A 104 -20.85 -4.04 0.44
N ALA A 105 -20.42 -3.78 1.66
CA ALA A 105 -19.80 -2.51 2.02
C ALA A 105 -18.45 -2.32 1.31
N GLU A 106 -17.61 -3.36 1.28
CA GLU A 106 -16.32 -3.41 0.57
C GLU A 106 -16.50 -3.05 -0.91
N ILE A 107 -17.49 -3.63 -1.58
CA ILE A 107 -17.82 -3.31 -2.99
C ILE A 107 -18.22 -1.83 -3.16
N MET A 108 -18.96 -1.26 -2.21
CA MET A 108 -19.32 0.17 -2.26
C MET A 108 -18.10 1.07 -2.08
N VAL A 109 -17.19 0.73 -1.15
CA VAL A 109 -15.94 1.46 -0.92
C VAL A 109 -15.03 1.36 -2.15
N ALA A 110 -14.81 0.16 -2.68
CA ALA A 110 -14.05 -0.06 -3.91
C ALA A 110 -14.67 0.67 -5.12
N GLY A 111 -15.99 0.87 -5.12
CA GLY A 111 -16.70 1.68 -6.12
C GLY A 111 -16.63 3.19 -5.90
N GLY A 112 -15.93 3.67 -4.87
CA GLY A 112 -15.76 5.09 -4.55
C GLY A 112 -16.91 5.73 -3.77
N ASP A 113 -17.80 4.95 -3.14
CA ASP A 113 -18.92 5.45 -2.33
C ASP A 113 -18.85 4.93 -0.87
N ALA A 114 -17.75 5.28 -0.18
CA ALA A 114 -17.56 4.97 1.24
C ALA A 114 -18.71 5.52 2.12
N ALA A 115 -19.33 6.64 1.72
CA ALA A 115 -20.47 7.20 2.43
C ALA A 115 -21.72 6.30 2.35
N ALA A 116 -21.95 5.63 1.21
CA ALA A 116 -23.02 4.64 1.09
C ALA A 116 -22.71 3.38 1.90
N ALA A 117 -21.46 2.91 1.87
CA ALA A 117 -21.00 1.79 2.69
C ALA A 117 -21.26 2.05 4.18
N ASP A 118 -20.88 3.25 4.66
CA ASP A 118 -21.08 3.66 6.06
C ASP A 118 -22.57 3.69 6.46
N ARG A 119 -23.43 4.26 5.60
CA ARG A 119 -24.89 4.25 5.85
C ARG A 119 -25.46 2.84 5.87
N PHE A 120 -24.98 1.97 4.99
CA PHE A 120 -25.42 0.58 4.91
C PHE A 120 -25.04 -0.20 6.18
N LEU A 121 -23.77 -0.12 6.60
CA LEU A 121 -23.27 -0.77 7.81
C LEU A 121 -23.91 -0.20 9.08
N GLN A 122 -24.16 1.12 9.12
CA GLN A 122 -24.86 1.76 10.23
C GLN A 122 -26.28 1.22 10.40
N ALA A 123 -27.02 1.04 9.30
CA ALA A 123 -28.38 0.53 9.37
C ALA A 123 -28.43 -0.89 9.96
N HIS A 124 -27.46 -1.75 9.61
CA HIS A 124 -27.39 -3.11 10.14
C HIS A 124 -26.93 -3.13 11.59
N TYR A 125 -25.98 -2.27 11.96
CA TYR A 125 -25.57 -2.07 13.35
C TYR A 125 -26.77 -1.71 14.26
N ASP A 126 -27.67 -0.84 13.79
CA ASP A 126 -28.81 -0.36 14.60
C ASP A 126 -29.97 -1.38 14.67
N GLU A 127 -30.14 -2.23 13.64
CA GLU A 127 -31.36 -3.03 13.47
C GLU A 127 -31.17 -4.55 13.48
N THR A 128 -30.01 -5.08 13.04
CA THR A 128 -29.87 -6.51 12.70
C THR A 128 -28.73 -7.23 13.40
N VAL A 129 -27.63 -6.53 13.76
CA VAL A 129 -26.48 -7.16 14.42
C VAL A 129 -26.87 -7.54 15.86
N ASP A 130 -26.49 -8.76 16.27
CA ASP A 130 -26.75 -9.23 17.63
C ASP A 130 -25.95 -8.37 18.63
N PRO A 131 -26.56 -7.90 19.74
CA PRO A 131 -25.84 -7.21 20.80
C PRO A 131 -24.56 -7.90 21.28
N ASP A 132 -24.50 -9.23 21.24
CA ASP A 132 -23.32 -9.99 21.66
C ASP A 132 -22.17 -9.92 20.62
N ASP A 133 -22.48 -9.63 19.35
CA ASP A 133 -21.51 -9.53 18.23
C ASP A 133 -21.10 -8.07 17.93
N LEU A 134 -21.65 -7.07 18.63
CA LEU A 134 -21.46 -5.66 18.29
C LEU A 134 -20.00 -5.20 18.37
N GLU A 135 -19.22 -5.74 19.31
CA GLU A 135 -17.83 -5.33 19.47
C GLU A 135 -16.97 -5.81 18.30
N ASP A 136 -17.08 -7.09 17.94
CA ASP A 136 -16.40 -7.67 16.77
C ASP A 136 -16.84 -6.95 15.49
N TYR A 137 -18.15 -6.71 15.35
CA TYR A 137 -18.69 -5.96 14.21
C TYR A 137 -18.11 -4.54 14.10
N ILE A 138 -17.90 -3.83 15.21
CA ILE A 138 -17.29 -2.50 15.20
C ILE A 138 -15.85 -2.57 14.69
N LEU A 139 -15.07 -3.55 15.17
CA LEU A 139 -13.67 -3.73 14.79
C LEU A 139 -13.54 -4.12 13.33
N ASP A 140 -14.35 -5.07 12.85
CA ASP A 140 -14.35 -5.53 11.45
C ASP A 140 -14.74 -4.41 10.49
N VAL A 141 -15.74 -3.59 10.84
CA VAL A 141 -16.11 -2.43 10.03
C VAL A 141 -15.00 -1.38 10.00
N ALA A 142 -14.37 -1.11 11.15
CA ALA A 142 -13.27 -0.17 11.22
C ALA A 142 -12.05 -0.66 10.41
N ALA A 143 -11.75 -1.96 10.46
CA ALA A 143 -10.71 -2.61 9.65
C ALA A 143 -11.02 -2.49 8.15
N LEU A 144 -12.24 -2.79 7.72
CA LEU A 144 -12.67 -2.66 6.32
C LEU A 144 -12.44 -1.25 5.77
N PHE A 145 -12.86 -0.21 6.50
CA PHE A 145 -12.58 1.17 6.06
C PHE A 145 -11.08 1.48 6.10
N SER A 146 -10.35 0.93 7.06
CA SER A 146 -8.91 1.14 7.16
C SER A 146 -8.13 0.51 6.00
N ASP A 147 -8.56 -0.63 5.48
CA ASP A 147 -7.91 -1.35 4.36
C ASP A 147 -8.01 -0.58 3.04
N TYR A 148 -9.03 0.26 2.90
CA TYR A 148 -9.24 1.15 1.75
C TYR A 148 -8.79 2.59 2.01
N GLU A 149 -8.01 2.82 3.07
CA GLU A 149 -7.48 4.14 3.45
C GLU A 149 -8.57 5.20 3.75
N GLU A 150 -9.83 4.78 3.97
CA GLU A 150 -10.97 5.60 4.39
C GLU A 150 -10.89 5.95 5.88
N THR A 151 -9.81 6.63 6.23
CA THR A 151 -9.29 6.76 7.60
C THR A 151 -10.26 7.50 8.54
N ASP A 152 -11.05 8.44 8.02
CA ASP A 152 -12.09 9.15 8.78
C ASP A 152 -13.23 8.20 9.22
N TYR A 153 -13.66 7.30 8.34
CA TYR A 153 -14.70 6.31 8.67
C TYR A 153 -14.16 5.23 9.58
N ALA A 154 -12.93 4.76 9.34
CA ALA A 154 -12.26 3.80 10.21
C ALA A 154 -12.19 4.33 11.66
N GLU A 155 -11.73 5.58 11.85
CA GLU A 155 -11.65 6.20 13.18
C GLU A 155 -13.05 6.43 13.80
N LYS A 156 -14.04 6.82 12.99
CA LYS A 156 -15.44 6.98 13.43
C LYS A 156 -16.00 5.68 14.02
N TRP A 157 -15.76 4.55 13.37
CA TRP A 157 -16.22 3.25 13.82
C TRP A 157 -15.43 2.77 15.03
N LEU A 158 -14.10 2.81 14.96
CA LEU A 158 -13.24 2.37 16.06
C LEU A 158 -13.55 3.08 17.39
N LYS A 159 -13.89 4.38 17.36
CA LYS A 159 -14.28 5.15 18.57
C LYS A 159 -15.52 4.63 19.31
N ARG A 160 -16.28 3.69 18.72
CA ARG A 160 -17.45 3.06 19.35
C ARG A 160 -17.09 1.85 20.20
N SER A 161 -15.94 1.23 19.92
CA SER A 161 -15.45 0.07 20.66
C SER A 161 -15.27 0.44 22.12
N THR A 162 -15.69 -0.47 23.00
CA THR A 162 -15.52 -0.32 24.45
C THR A 162 -14.29 -1.05 24.96
N MET A 163 -13.72 -1.95 24.15
CA MET A 163 -12.58 -2.79 24.49
C MET A 163 -11.25 -2.14 24.10
N THR A 164 -11.00 -0.90 24.55
CA THR A 164 -9.82 -0.13 24.14
C THR A 164 -8.48 -0.70 24.63
N ASP A 165 -8.51 -1.59 25.61
CA ASP A 165 -7.34 -2.29 26.12
C ASP A 165 -7.05 -3.60 25.37
N ASP A 166 -7.98 -4.05 24.52
CA ASP A 166 -7.83 -5.27 23.72
C ASP A 166 -6.71 -5.11 22.68
N ARG A 167 -6.08 -6.23 22.35
CA ARG A 167 -4.95 -6.26 21.42
C ARG A 167 -5.38 -5.82 20.02
N ASP A 168 -6.49 -6.35 19.51
CA ASP A 168 -6.91 -6.14 18.13
C ASP A 168 -7.41 -4.69 17.96
N TYR A 169 -8.05 -4.12 19.00
CA TYR A 169 -8.32 -2.68 19.06
C TYR A 169 -7.03 -1.84 18.97
N LYS A 170 -6.01 -2.17 19.76
CA LYS A 170 -4.75 -1.40 19.80
C LYS A 170 -4.02 -1.47 18.46
N GLU A 171 -3.95 -2.64 17.84
CA GLU A 171 -3.36 -2.84 16.52
C GLU A 171 -4.04 -1.94 15.48
N LEU A 172 -5.38 -1.99 15.41
CA LEU A 172 -6.15 -1.19 14.48
C LEU A 172 -6.06 0.32 14.79
N HIS A 173 -6.05 0.70 16.07
CA HIS A 173 -5.91 2.10 16.48
C HIS A 173 -4.54 2.67 16.09
N ALA A 174 -3.46 1.91 16.30
CA ALA A 174 -2.12 2.31 15.88
C ALA A 174 -2.06 2.51 14.36
N HIS A 175 -2.67 1.61 13.59
CA HIS A 175 -2.75 1.71 12.14
C HIS A 175 -3.49 2.97 11.68
N ILE A 176 -4.68 3.24 12.24
CA ILE A 176 -5.50 4.42 11.91
C ILE A 176 -4.78 5.72 12.30
N LEU A 177 -4.10 5.76 13.45
CA LEU A 177 -3.32 6.92 13.88
C LEU A 177 -2.16 7.22 12.93
N ARG A 178 -1.46 6.19 12.45
CA ARG A 178 -0.41 6.34 11.44
C ARG A 178 -0.95 6.93 10.16
N ASN A 179 -2.08 6.41 9.65
CA ASN A 179 -2.71 6.91 8.42
C ASN A 179 -3.20 8.36 8.57
N HIS A 180 -3.54 8.81 9.78
CA HIS A 180 -3.82 10.21 10.12
C HIS A 180 -2.57 11.10 10.29
N GLY A 181 -1.36 10.56 10.09
CA GLY A 181 -0.11 11.27 10.34
C GLY A 181 0.20 11.50 11.83
N ARG A 182 -0.54 10.87 12.75
CA ARG A 182 -0.36 10.98 14.21
C ARG A 182 0.65 9.92 14.68
N TYR A 183 1.86 10.00 14.13
CA TYR A 183 2.91 8.99 14.29
C TYR A 183 3.30 8.78 15.76
N GLU A 184 3.46 9.86 16.54
CA GLU A 184 3.77 9.79 17.98
C GLU A 184 2.78 8.97 18.78
N GLU A 185 1.49 9.15 18.49
CA GLU A 185 0.42 8.47 19.23
C GLU A 185 0.34 7.00 18.83
N SER A 186 0.53 6.71 17.54
CA SER A 186 0.64 5.34 17.03
C SER A 186 1.83 4.60 17.66
N GLU A 187 3.00 5.24 17.74
CA GLU A 187 4.19 4.68 18.39
C GLU A 187 3.98 4.37 19.87
N ALA A 188 3.24 5.22 20.60
CA ALA A 188 2.95 4.97 22.00
C ALA A 188 2.16 3.66 22.19
N ILE A 189 1.20 3.39 21.29
CA ILE A 189 0.43 2.15 21.30
C ILE A 189 1.29 0.95 20.90
N LEU A 190 2.13 1.09 19.87
CA LEU A 190 3.04 0.02 19.44
C LEU A 190 4.04 -0.36 20.52
N ASN A 191 4.56 0.62 21.27
CA ASN A 191 5.45 0.34 22.41
C ASN A 191 4.71 -0.38 23.55
N ASP A 192 3.45 -0.03 23.83
CA ASP A 192 2.62 -0.76 24.81
C ASP A 192 2.37 -2.21 24.37
N LEU A 193 2.10 -2.44 23.08
CA LEU A 193 1.98 -3.80 22.51
C LEU A 193 3.30 -4.57 22.64
N LEU A 194 4.44 -3.94 22.32
CA LEU A 194 5.77 -4.54 22.46
C LEU A 194 6.17 -4.81 23.91
N ASP A 195 5.71 -4.03 24.88
CA ASP A 195 5.93 -4.32 26.30
C ASP A 195 5.27 -5.66 26.71
N THR A 196 4.17 -6.04 26.05
CA THR A 196 3.48 -7.31 26.27
C THR A 196 3.99 -8.45 25.39
N ASP A 197 4.40 -8.17 24.16
CA ASP A 197 5.00 -9.13 23.22
C ASP A 197 6.28 -8.58 22.56
N PRO A 198 7.44 -8.64 23.26
CA PRO A 198 8.69 -8.09 22.75
C PRO A 198 9.26 -8.80 21.51
N TYR A 199 8.72 -9.98 21.16
CA TYR A 199 9.19 -10.79 20.04
C TYR A 199 8.22 -10.74 18.84
N SER A 200 7.27 -9.79 18.84
CA SER A 200 6.44 -9.51 17.68
C SER A 200 7.23 -8.73 16.61
N GLY A 201 7.70 -9.45 15.57
CA GLY A 201 8.27 -8.82 14.37
C GLY A 201 7.34 -7.78 13.73
N PRO A 202 6.04 -8.08 13.53
CA PRO A 202 5.09 -7.12 12.97
C PRO A 202 5.04 -5.78 13.71
N TYR A 203 5.06 -5.77 15.05
CA TYR A 203 5.04 -4.51 15.81
C TYR A 203 6.35 -3.72 15.67
N TRP A 204 7.50 -4.40 15.65
CA TRP A 204 8.79 -3.75 15.36
C TRP A 204 8.84 -3.15 13.96
N ASN A 205 8.26 -3.83 12.97
CA ASN A 205 8.16 -3.33 11.60
C ASN A 205 7.23 -2.11 11.49
N GLN A 206 6.03 -2.15 12.10
CA GLN A 206 5.13 -0.99 12.14
C GLN A 206 5.77 0.20 12.87
N LEU A 207 6.49 -0.06 13.97
CA LEU A 207 7.24 0.98 14.69
C LEU A 207 8.32 1.61 13.80
N ALA A 208 9.06 0.79 13.04
CA ALA A 208 10.06 1.26 12.10
C ALA A 208 9.45 2.16 11.01
N GLN A 209 8.27 1.82 10.50
CA GLN A 209 7.57 2.60 9.49
C GLN A 209 7.12 3.96 10.04
N ASN A 210 6.54 4.00 11.24
CA ASN A 210 6.16 5.26 11.89
C ASN A 210 7.38 6.19 12.09
N GLN A 211 8.47 5.62 12.60
CA GLN A 211 9.72 6.34 12.81
C GLN A 211 10.32 6.87 11.51
N PHE A 212 10.17 6.13 10.41
CA PHE A 212 10.58 6.62 9.08
C PHE A 212 9.74 7.81 8.63
N LEU A 213 8.41 7.71 8.74
CA LEU A 213 7.46 8.73 8.28
C LEU A 213 7.56 10.06 9.04
N ARG A 214 8.05 10.04 10.29
CA ARG A 214 8.34 11.24 11.09
C ARG A 214 9.78 11.75 10.97
N ASP A 215 10.56 11.21 10.05
CA ASP A 215 11.98 11.53 9.81
C ASP A 215 12.95 11.12 10.95
N ASP A 216 12.55 10.19 11.84
CA ASP A 216 13.46 9.55 12.80
C ASP A 216 14.12 8.30 12.21
N ILE A 217 14.97 8.54 11.22
CA ILE A 217 15.54 7.51 10.36
C ILE A 217 16.41 6.51 11.13
N GLN A 218 17.11 6.96 12.18
CA GLN A 218 18.02 6.09 12.93
C GLN A 218 17.26 5.09 13.80
N ASP A 219 16.18 5.53 14.44
CA ASP A 219 15.32 4.65 15.23
C ASP A 219 14.57 3.68 14.31
N SER A 220 14.11 4.15 13.13
CA SER A 220 13.50 3.30 12.10
C SER A 220 14.40 2.13 11.69
N ILE A 221 15.70 2.39 11.44
CA ILE A 221 16.67 1.34 11.12
C ILE A 221 16.79 0.35 12.30
N THR A 222 16.84 0.85 13.53
CA THR A 222 16.99 0.03 14.74
C THR A 222 15.77 -0.88 14.95
N SER A 223 14.56 -0.35 14.81
CA SER A 223 13.31 -1.13 14.90
C SER A 223 13.22 -2.18 13.78
N SER A 224 13.63 -1.81 12.55
CA SER A 224 13.72 -2.76 11.43
C SER A 224 14.70 -3.90 11.73
N GLU A 225 15.83 -3.61 12.39
CA GLU A 225 16.80 -4.62 12.79
C GLU A 225 16.26 -5.60 13.83
N TYR A 226 15.43 -5.14 14.78
CA TYR A 226 14.74 -6.03 15.70
C TYR A 226 13.78 -6.97 14.96
N SER A 227 12.98 -6.46 14.02
CA SER A 227 12.09 -7.34 13.23
C SER A 227 12.89 -8.36 12.41
N ILE A 228 13.94 -7.93 11.71
CA ILE A 228 14.81 -8.84 10.92
C ILE A 228 15.51 -9.88 11.80
N ALA A 229 15.85 -9.53 13.05
CA ALA A 229 16.45 -10.47 13.98
C ALA A 229 15.47 -11.56 14.45
N ILE A 230 14.18 -11.22 14.55
CA ILE A 230 13.08 -12.15 14.88
C ILE A 230 12.73 -13.00 13.66
N ASN A 231 12.45 -12.36 12.53
CA ASN A 231 12.15 -12.97 11.25
C ASN A 231 13.09 -12.43 10.16
N PRO A 232 14.14 -13.18 9.77
CA PRO A 232 15.03 -12.77 8.70
C PRO A 232 14.34 -12.58 7.34
N ASP A 233 13.18 -13.19 7.12
CA ASP A 233 12.48 -13.12 5.84
C ASP A 233 11.34 -12.10 5.85
N ASP A 234 11.27 -11.21 6.85
CA ASP A 234 10.37 -10.06 6.87
C ASP A 234 10.76 -9.06 5.77
N GLU A 235 10.03 -9.09 4.66
CA GLU A 235 10.26 -8.27 3.48
C GLU A 235 10.10 -6.77 3.77
N GLU A 236 9.12 -6.39 4.59
CA GLU A 236 8.82 -4.99 4.89
C GLU A 236 9.91 -4.37 5.77
N ALA A 237 10.37 -5.10 6.80
CA ALA A 237 11.47 -4.63 7.65
C ALA A 237 12.79 -4.53 6.85
N VAL A 238 13.04 -5.46 5.91
CA VAL A 238 14.18 -5.39 4.99
C VAL A 238 14.10 -4.13 4.13
N LEU A 239 12.91 -3.78 3.62
CA LEU A 239 12.69 -2.57 2.82
C LEU A 239 12.83 -1.29 3.65
N ASN A 240 12.24 -1.23 4.83
CA ASN A 240 12.33 -0.09 5.76
C ASN A 240 13.79 0.21 6.11
N LYS A 241 14.58 -0.83 6.41
CA LYS A 241 16.03 -0.68 6.61
C LYS A 241 16.76 -0.20 5.35
N ALA A 242 16.41 -0.71 4.17
CA ALA A 242 17.02 -0.26 2.92
C ALA A 242 16.78 1.24 2.66
N ASN A 243 15.55 1.69 2.88
CA ASN A 243 15.13 3.09 2.76
C ASN A 243 15.83 3.97 3.80
N GLY A 244 15.85 3.58 5.07
CA GLY A 244 16.54 4.35 6.10
C GLY A 244 18.04 4.48 5.82
N LEU A 245 18.69 3.41 5.36
CA LEU A 245 20.10 3.45 4.93
C LEU A 245 20.31 4.37 3.72
N PHE A 246 19.38 4.38 2.77
CA PHE A 246 19.42 5.29 1.62
C PHE A 246 19.33 6.75 2.07
N THR A 247 18.36 7.08 2.93
CA THR A 247 18.15 8.44 3.46
C THR A 247 19.37 8.96 4.23
N LEU A 248 20.06 8.10 4.99
CA LEU A 248 21.30 8.48 5.68
C LEU A 248 22.56 8.49 4.79
N GLY A 249 22.42 8.21 3.49
CA GLY A 249 23.54 8.17 2.53
C GLY A 249 24.42 6.92 2.61
N ASN A 250 24.00 5.88 3.32
CA ASN A 250 24.70 4.59 3.43
C ASN A 250 24.39 3.69 2.23
N TYR A 251 24.71 4.19 1.03
CA TYR A 251 24.26 3.62 -0.24
C TYR A 251 24.74 2.19 -0.51
N GLU A 252 25.98 1.85 -0.17
CA GLU A 252 26.50 0.50 -0.40
C GLU A 252 25.77 -0.58 0.40
N GLU A 253 25.33 -0.25 1.62
CA GLU A 253 24.57 -1.18 2.46
C GLU A 253 23.10 -1.21 2.05
N SER A 254 22.52 -0.04 1.75
CA SER A 254 21.16 0.07 1.21
C SER A 254 20.95 -0.80 -0.03
N LEU A 255 21.91 -0.79 -0.98
CA LEU A 255 21.87 -1.66 -2.16
C LEU A 255 21.78 -3.15 -1.82
N LYS A 256 22.45 -3.63 -0.75
CA LYS A 256 22.37 -5.04 -0.36
C LYS A 256 20.98 -5.41 0.15
N PHE A 257 20.35 -4.51 0.90
CA PHE A 257 18.99 -4.73 1.42
C PHE A 257 17.94 -4.62 0.33
N TYR A 258 18.07 -3.71 -0.64
CA TYR A 258 17.20 -3.69 -1.82
C TYR A 258 17.30 -4.96 -2.66
N GLU A 259 18.51 -5.48 -2.90
CA GLU A 259 18.68 -6.75 -3.62
C GLU A 259 18.11 -7.93 -2.82
N ARG A 260 18.19 -7.90 -1.48
CA ARG A 260 17.55 -8.89 -0.62
C ARG A 260 16.03 -8.81 -0.69
N TYR A 261 15.45 -7.60 -0.65
CA TYR A 261 14.01 -7.39 -0.81
C TYR A 261 13.50 -8.02 -2.11
N LYS A 262 14.19 -7.76 -3.24
CA LYS A 262 13.84 -8.36 -4.53
C LYS A 262 13.90 -9.89 -4.54
N GLN A 263 14.77 -10.50 -3.73
CA GLN A 263 14.83 -11.97 -3.59
C GLN A 263 13.67 -12.53 -2.77
N LEU A 264 13.22 -11.79 -1.75
CA LEU A 264 12.07 -12.16 -0.92
C LEU A 264 10.74 -11.99 -1.69
N CYS A 265 10.68 -11.02 -2.62
CA CYS A 265 9.46 -10.66 -3.35
C CYS A 265 9.56 -10.89 -4.88
N PRO A 266 9.71 -12.15 -5.37
CA PRO A 266 9.96 -12.42 -6.79
C PRO A 266 8.77 -12.14 -7.74
N HIS A 267 7.58 -11.89 -7.19
CA HIS A 267 6.34 -11.69 -7.94
C HIS A 267 5.71 -10.30 -7.71
N GLN A 268 6.33 -9.45 -6.88
CA GLN A 268 5.86 -8.09 -6.66
C GLN A 268 6.44 -7.12 -7.71
N ASP A 269 5.75 -5.99 -7.93
CA ASP A 269 6.29 -4.92 -8.75
C ASP A 269 7.42 -4.20 -8.00
N THR A 270 8.66 -4.49 -8.38
CA THR A 270 9.86 -3.88 -7.80
C THR A 270 10.38 -2.69 -8.61
N SER A 271 9.57 -2.13 -9.52
CA SER A 271 10.03 -1.08 -10.44
C SER A 271 10.59 0.14 -9.73
N ILE A 272 9.97 0.61 -8.65
CA ILE A 272 10.48 1.74 -7.86
C ILE A 272 11.81 1.39 -7.18
N ILE A 273 11.97 0.16 -6.69
CA ILE A 273 13.24 -0.33 -6.13
C ILE A 273 14.34 -0.33 -7.20
N ASP A 274 14.03 -0.75 -8.42
CA ASP A 274 14.97 -0.69 -9.54
C ASP A 274 15.33 0.74 -9.93
N VAL A 275 14.39 1.68 -9.84
CA VAL A 275 14.70 3.11 -10.01
C VAL A 275 15.61 3.61 -8.90
N THR A 276 15.38 3.24 -7.63
CA THR A 276 16.24 3.64 -6.50
C THR A 276 17.65 3.03 -6.60
N ILE A 277 17.77 1.76 -6.98
CA ILE A 277 19.08 1.14 -7.30
C ILE A 277 19.73 1.93 -8.44
N GLY A 278 18.99 2.24 -9.50
CA GLY A 278 19.46 3.07 -10.61
C GLY A 278 19.93 4.46 -10.17
N HIS A 279 19.21 5.09 -9.25
CA HIS A 279 19.57 6.37 -8.63
C HIS A 279 20.93 6.27 -7.94
N ILE A 280 21.11 5.28 -7.05
CA ILE A 280 22.38 5.06 -6.35
C ILE A 280 23.52 4.85 -7.33
N ARG A 281 23.30 4.05 -8.39
CA ARG A 281 24.31 3.82 -9.44
C ARG A 281 24.65 5.11 -10.17
N LEU A 282 23.67 5.98 -10.41
CA LEU A 282 23.89 7.27 -11.06
C LEU A 282 24.73 8.20 -10.18
N MET A 283 24.46 8.26 -8.86
CA MET A 283 25.27 9.02 -7.89
C MET A 283 26.72 8.53 -7.85
N GLN A 284 26.93 7.22 -8.04
CA GLN A 284 28.26 6.61 -8.13
C GLN A 284 28.94 6.80 -9.51
N GLY A 285 28.33 7.56 -10.44
CA GLY A 285 28.85 7.79 -11.79
C GLY A 285 28.68 6.62 -12.75
N GLN A 286 27.91 5.59 -12.38
CA GLN A 286 27.69 4.36 -13.15
C GLN A 286 26.47 4.50 -14.06
N ALA A 287 26.47 5.52 -14.93
CA ALA A 287 25.31 5.87 -15.77
C ALA A 287 24.79 4.73 -16.66
N VAL A 288 25.67 3.85 -17.15
CA VAL A 288 25.27 2.71 -17.99
C VAL A 288 24.45 1.68 -17.19
N GLU A 289 24.85 1.42 -15.93
CA GLU A 289 24.13 0.51 -15.04
C GLU A 289 22.82 1.13 -14.57
N ALA A 290 22.80 2.44 -14.26
CA ALA A 290 21.57 3.16 -13.95
C ALA A 290 20.53 3.03 -15.09
N GLN A 291 20.96 3.24 -16.34
CA GLN A 291 20.12 3.06 -17.53
C GLN A 291 19.66 1.62 -17.77
N ARG A 292 20.39 0.62 -17.24
CA ARG A 292 19.92 -0.77 -17.25
C ARG A 292 18.80 -0.97 -16.23
N CYS A 293 18.96 -0.42 -15.03
CA CYS A 293 17.95 -0.50 -13.97
C CYS A 293 16.65 0.22 -14.39
N TYR A 294 16.72 1.43 -14.95
CA TYR A 294 15.54 2.14 -15.42
C TYR A 294 14.79 1.40 -16.54
N ARG A 295 15.51 0.72 -17.44
CA ARG A 295 14.88 -0.11 -18.47
C ARG A 295 14.17 -1.33 -17.89
N GLN A 296 14.76 -1.96 -16.87
CA GLN A 296 14.14 -3.06 -16.15
C GLN A 296 12.86 -2.58 -15.44
N ALA A 297 12.97 -1.49 -14.67
CA ALA A 297 11.84 -0.87 -13.97
C ALA A 297 10.66 -0.61 -14.92
N LEU A 298 10.90 0.02 -16.07
CA LEU A 298 9.84 0.30 -17.05
C LEU A 298 9.25 -0.95 -17.72
N SER A 299 10.00 -2.06 -17.77
CA SER A 299 9.51 -3.31 -18.35
C SER A 299 8.63 -4.11 -17.40
N GLU A 300 8.87 -4.01 -16.10
CA GLU A 300 8.16 -4.77 -15.04
C GLU A 300 7.05 -3.94 -14.37
N SER A 301 7.08 -2.61 -14.55
CA SER A 301 6.14 -1.68 -13.91
C SER A 301 4.69 -1.89 -14.32
N LYS A 302 3.82 -1.99 -13.30
CA LYS A 302 2.36 -1.89 -13.41
C LYS A 302 1.91 -0.44 -13.60
N ASN A 303 2.58 0.53 -12.96
CA ASN A 303 2.33 1.97 -13.11
C ASN A 303 3.51 2.70 -13.78
N LYS A 304 3.51 2.68 -15.11
CA LYS A 304 4.57 3.30 -15.92
C LYS A 304 4.69 4.81 -15.74
N PRO A 305 3.60 5.60 -15.67
CA PRO A 305 3.67 7.03 -15.33
C PRO A 305 4.45 7.27 -14.02
N LEU A 306 4.12 6.56 -12.95
CA LEU A 306 4.78 6.73 -11.65
C LEU A 306 6.26 6.37 -11.71
N THR A 307 6.58 5.28 -12.40
CA THR A 307 7.97 4.86 -12.60
C THR A 307 8.77 5.90 -13.38
N LEU A 308 8.17 6.50 -14.42
CA LEU A 308 8.81 7.57 -15.19
C LEU A 308 9.05 8.83 -14.34
N VAL A 309 8.10 9.22 -13.48
CA VAL A 309 8.30 10.34 -12.55
C VAL A 309 9.50 10.08 -11.64
N HIS A 310 9.61 8.89 -11.05
CA HIS A 310 10.75 8.54 -10.19
C HIS A 310 12.09 8.53 -10.97
N ILE A 311 12.10 8.10 -12.23
CA ILE A 311 13.30 8.21 -13.10
C ILE A 311 13.65 9.68 -13.34
N GLY A 312 12.62 10.53 -13.56
CA GLY A 312 12.79 11.97 -13.70
C GLY A 312 13.39 12.62 -12.46
N ILE A 313 12.90 12.27 -11.27
CA ILE A 313 13.41 12.74 -9.97
C ILE A 313 14.87 12.32 -9.82
N SER A 314 15.15 11.02 -10.01
CA SER A 314 16.51 10.48 -9.96
C SER A 314 17.48 11.19 -10.91
N ALA A 315 17.03 11.48 -12.14
CA ALA A 315 17.83 12.25 -13.09
C ALA A 315 18.06 13.70 -12.62
N PHE A 316 17.04 14.35 -12.07
CA PHE A 316 17.13 15.71 -11.55
C PHE A 316 18.14 15.81 -10.40
N ASP A 317 18.02 14.93 -9.40
CA ASP A 317 18.89 14.91 -8.21
C ASP A 317 20.37 14.67 -8.57
N ASN A 318 20.61 13.95 -9.67
CA ASN A 318 21.94 13.69 -10.22
C ASN A 318 22.42 14.77 -11.22
N GLY A 319 21.72 15.90 -11.32
CA GLY A 319 22.09 17.05 -12.14
C GLY A 319 21.78 16.92 -13.64
N TYR A 320 21.04 15.89 -14.06
CA TYR A 320 20.60 15.71 -15.45
C TYR A 320 19.30 16.45 -15.75
N VAL A 321 19.28 17.76 -15.46
CA VAL A 321 18.10 18.64 -15.48
C VAL A 321 17.35 18.62 -16.82
N GLU A 322 18.07 18.69 -17.94
CA GLU A 322 17.46 18.66 -19.29
C GLU A 322 16.77 17.30 -19.58
N TYR A 323 17.30 16.20 -19.05
CA TYR A 323 16.71 14.88 -19.21
C TYR A 323 15.47 14.73 -18.33
N ALA A 324 15.55 15.14 -17.07
CA ALA A 324 14.41 15.19 -16.15
C ALA A 324 13.27 16.06 -16.70
N TYR A 325 13.57 17.27 -17.16
CA TYR A 325 12.62 18.17 -17.83
C TYR A 325 11.87 17.46 -18.97
N ARG A 326 12.59 16.72 -19.84
CA ARG A 326 11.98 16.01 -20.97
C ARG A 326 11.06 14.89 -20.53
N ILE A 327 11.36 14.20 -19.44
CA ILE A 327 10.46 13.19 -18.89
C ILE A 327 9.19 13.88 -18.40
N PHE A 328 9.33 14.85 -17.50
CA PHE A 328 8.19 15.51 -16.86
C PHE A 328 7.28 16.26 -17.85
N ILE A 329 7.84 17.03 -18.80
CA ILE A 329 7.05 17.82 -19.73
C ILE A 329 6.23 16.98 -20.72
N ASN A 330 6.68 15.76 -21.02
CA ASN A 330 5.95 14.84 -21.90
C ASN A 330 4.94 13.99 -21.13
N LEU A 331 5.16 13.77 -19.83
CA LEU A 331 4.34 12.89 -19.00
C LEU A 331 3.21 13.64 -18.30
N LEU A 332 3.54 14.66 -17.51
CA LEU A 332 2.63 15.32 -16.57
C LEU A 332 1.43 16.04 -17.23
N PRO A 333 1.48 16.51 -18.50
CA PRO A 333 0.29 17.04 -19.15
C PRO A 333 -0.79 15.99 -19.49
N GLU A 334 -0.41 14.71 -19.56
CA GLU A 334 -1.29 13.60 -19.93
C GLU A 334 -1.81 12.81 -18.72
N THR A 335 -1.39 13.17 -17.50
CA THR A 335 -1.89 12.56 -16.27
C THR A 335 -3.28 13.09 -15.93
N ASP A 336 -4.03 12.32 -15.15
CA ASP A 336 -5.35 12.69 -14.67
C ASP A 336 -5.32 13.88 -13.68
N ASP A 337 -6.51 14.27 -13.23
CA ASP A 337 -6.69 15.36 -12.27
C ASP A 337 -6.36 14.97 -10.82
N GLU A 338 -6.12 13.71 -10.51
CA GLU A 338 -5.74 13.26 -9.16
C GLU A 338 -4.21 13.23 -9.03
N TRP A 339 -3.49 13.15 -10.14
CA TRP A 339 -2.03 13.19 -10.18
C TRP A 339 -1.42 14.46 -9.55
N ASP A 340 -0.56 14.26 -8.55
CA ASP A 340 -0.02 15.33 -7.72
C ASP A 340 1.52 15.33 -7.60
N ILE A 341 2.22 14.28 -8.05
CA ILE A 341 3.68 14.15 -7.95
C ILE A 341 4.41 14.67 -9.21
N GLY A 342 5.53 15.37 -9.03
CA GLY A 342 6.50 15.73 -10.07
C GLY A 342 6.30 17.12 -10.68
N PHE A 343 5.21 17.83 -10.38
CA PHE A 343 5.00 19.19 -10.88
C PHE A 343 5.98 20.18 -10.27
N ALA A 344 6.38 20.02 -9.00
CA ALA A 344 7.40 20.88 -8.39
C ALA A 344 8.77 20.64 -9.05
N TYR A 345 9.12 19.39 -9.36
CA TYR A 345 10.33 19.05 -10.12
C TYR A 345 10.30 19.61 -11.54
N LEU A 346 9.16 19.57 -12.24
CA LEU A 346 9.02 20.20 -13.55
C LEU A 346 9.17 21.72 -13.47
N ALA A 347 8.56 22.36 -12.47
CA ALA A 347 8.76 23.78 -12.21
C ALA A 347 10.25 24.07 -11.95
N ARG A 348 10.91 23.29 -11.09
CA ARG A 348 12.33 23.43 -10.78
C ARG A 348 13.21 23.29 -12.02
N CYS A 349 12.96 22.29 -12.85
CA CYS A 349 13.63 22.13 -14.15
C CYS A 349 13.45 23.37 -15.04
N CYS A 350 12.23 23.92 -15.12
CA CYS A 350 11.98 25.14 -15.90
C CYS A 350 12.74 26.34 -15.35
N TYR A 351 12.87 26.45 -14.02
CA TYR A 351 13.64 27.50 -13.38
C TYR A 351 15.13 27.41 -13.75
N GLU A 352 15.74 26.24 -13.60
CA GLU A 352 17.16 26.02 -13.90
C GLU A 352 17.48 26.18 -15.39
N LEU A 353 16.55 25.80 -16.26
CA LEU A 353 16.66 25.96 -17.72
C LEU A 353 16.27 27.38 -18.22
N LYS A 354 16.01 28.33 -17.31
CA LYS A 354 15.61 29.72 -17.61
C LYS A 354 14.33 29.83 -18.49
N LYS A 355 13.41 28.88 -18.36
CA LYS A 355 12.11 28.81 -19.06
C LYS A 355 11.01 29.53 -18.27
N GLU A 356 11.11 30.86 -18.12
CA GLU A 356 10.26 31.66 -17.22
C GLU A 356 8.74 31.44 -17.41
N LYS A 357 8.27 31.36 -18.66
CA LYS A 357 6.83 31.18 -18.94
C LYS A 357 6.32 29.81 -18.48
N GLU A 358 7.13 28.77 -18.70
CA GLU A 358 6.80 27.40 -18.30
C GLU A 358 6.91 27.25 -16.78
N TYR A 359 7.95 27.85 -16.17
CA TYR A 359 8.12 27.90 -14.72
C TYR A 359 6.87 28.45 -14.03
N LYS A 360 6.37 29.62 -14.43
CA LYS A 360 5.16 30.24 -13.84
C LYS A 360 3.91 29.38 -14.02
N LEU A 361 3.81 28.65 -15.13
CA LEU A 361 2.68 27.76 -15.40
C LEU A 361 2.71 26.55 -14.48
N PHE A 362 3.87 25.86 -14.41
CA PHE A 362 3.99 24.62 -13.64
C PHE A 362 4.15 24.86 -12.14
N LEU A 363 4.70 25.99 -11.71
CA LEU A 363 4.68 26.39 -10.29
C LEU A 363 3.25 26.51 -9.78
N ARG A 364 2.34 27.09 -10.56
CA ARG A 364 0.92 27.18 -10.19
C ARG A 364 0.32 25.80 -10.02
N LYS A 365 0.53 24.90 -10.99
CA LYS A 365 0.06 23.52 -10.89
C LYS A 365 0.66 22.80 -9.67
N ALA A 366 1.96 22.94 -9.42
CA ALA A 366 2.62 22.33 -8.28
C ALA A 366 2.00 22.78 -6.96
N VAL A 367 1.83 24.09 -6.77
CA VAL A 367 1.22 24.66 -5.54
C VAL A 367 -0.25 24.28 -5.39
N GLU A 368 -1.00 24.13 -6.49
CA GLU A 368 -2.40 23.70 -6.47
C GLU A 368 -2.55 22.20 -6.17
N ARG A 369 -1.63 21.36 -6.64
CA ARG A 369 -1.70 19.90 -6.53
C ARG A 369 -1.02 19.36 -5.28
N ASN A 370 0.21 19.76 -5.03
CA ASN A 370 1.03 19.27 -3.93
C ASN A 370 1.92 20.39 -3.35
N PRO A 371 1.40 21.16 -2.38
CA PRO A 371 2.15 22.20 -1.69
C PRO A 371 3.38 21.67 -0.93
N GLU A 372 3.34 20.44 -0.45
CA GLU A 372 4.43 19.83 0.33
C GLU A 372 5.65 19.54 -0.55
N GLU A 373 5.43 18.94 -1.74
CA GLU A 373 6.48 18.74 -2.75
C GLU A 373 7.10 20.10 -3.15
N CYS A 374 6.32 21.18 -3.17
CA CYS A 374 6.86 22.52 -3.42
C CYS A 374 7.83 22.97 -2.32
N VAL A 375 7.55 22.67 -1.06
CA VAL A 375 8.46 22.99 0.06
C VAL A 375 9.76 22.20 -0.10
N GLU A 376 9.67 20.90 -0.39
CA GLU A 376 10.85 20.04 -0.53
C GLU A 376 11.75 20.49 -1.69
N VAL A 377 11.17 20.79 -2.85
CA VAL A 377 11.92 20.95 -4.11
C VAL A 377 12.26 22.41 -4.43
N LEU A 378 11.45 23.37 -3.94
CA LEU A 378 11.54 24.77 -4.35
C LEU A 378 11.84 25.74 -3.21
N SER A 379 11.83 25.32 -1.94
CA SER A 379 11.97 26.24 -0.80
C SER A 379 13.26 27.05 -0.81
N ASP A 380 14.36 26.50 -1.34
CA ASP A 380 15.64 27.18 -1.49
C ASP A 380 15.59 28.41 -2.43
N LEU A 381 14.56 28.51 -3.29
CA LEU A 381 14.33 29.65 -4.18
C LEU A 381 13.65 30.83 -3.46
N PHE A 382 13.15 30.62 -2.25
CA PHE A 382 12.35 31.59 -1.51
C PHE A 382 12.93 31.85 -0.11
N PRO A 383 12.56 32.97 0.54
CA PRO A 383 12.90 33.18 1.94
C PRO A 383 12.40 32.02 2.81
N GLU A 384 13.21 31.65 3.80
CA GLU A 384 12.87 30.58 4.75
C GLU A 384 11.49 30.81 5.39
N GLY A 385 10.67 29.76 5.45
CA GLY A 385 9.32 29.81 6.00
C GLY A 385 8.25 30.43 5.08
N THR A 386 8.59 30.75 3.82
CA THR A 386 7.59 31.20 2.84
C THR A 386 6.61 30.07 2.51
N SER A 387 5.31 30.36 2.61
CA SER A 387 4.25 29.41 2.23
C SER A 387 4.24 29.16 0.71
N PRO A 388 3.97 27.93 0.24
CA PRO A 388 3.87 27.61 -1.18
C PRO A 388 2.95 28.54 -1.98
N GLN A 389 1.85 29.02 -1.38
CA GLN A 389 0.95 29.96 -2.05
C GLN A 389 1.62 31.31 -2.38
N ASP A 390 2.56 31.74 -1.56
CA ASP A 390 3.28 32.99 -1.76
C ASP A 390 4.36 32.88 -2.86
N TYR A 391 4.76 31.65 -3.24
CA TYR A 391 5.71 31.39 -4.33
C TYR A 391 5.21 31.99 -5.66
N LEU A 392 3.89 31.99 -5.87
CA LEU A 392 3.23 32.48 -7.09
C LEU A 392 3.37 34.00 -7.29
N THR A 393 3.62 34.73 -6.21
CA THR A 393 3.75 36.20 -6.23
C THR A 393 5.20 36.66 -6.27
N ALA A 394 6.15 35.77 -5.95
CA ALA A 394 7.56 36.05 -6.03
C ALA A 394 8.03 36.20 -7.48
N GLY A 395 8.84 37.23 -7.74
CA GLY A 395 9.43 37.44 -9.06
C GLY A 395 10.41 36.32 -9.43
N PHE A 396 10.47 35.96 -10.71
CA PHE A 396 11.49 35.06 -11.22
C PHE A 396 12.88 35.68 -11.04
N ARG A 397 13.62 35.21 -10.04
CA ARG A 397 15.01 35.62 -9.79
C ARG A 397 15.93 34.56 -10.39
N GLY A 398 16.08 34.53 -11.71
CA GLY A 398 17.15 33.70 -12.28
C GLY A 398 18.49 34.15 -11.72
N GLN A 399 19.36 33.22 -11.29
CA GLN A 399 20.70 33.54 -10.79
C GLN A 399 21.49 34.31 -11.86
N ASP A 400 21.43 35.64 -11.79
CA ASP A 400 22.25 36.63 -12.46
C ASP A 400 22.36 37.84 -11.49
N GLU A 401 22.90 37.59 -10.29
CA GLU A 401 23.61 38.58 -9.45
C GLU A 401 25.00 38.06 -9.09
#